data_AF-A0A1H1VEQ1-F1
#
_entry.id   AF-A0A1H1VEQ1-F1
#
_cell.length_a   1.000
_cell.length_b   1.000
_cell.length_c   1.000
_cell.angle_alpha   90.00
_cell.angle_beta   90.00
_cell.angle_gamma   90.00
#
_symmetry.space_group_name_H-M   'P 1'
#
loop_
_entity.id
_entity.type
_entity.pdbx_description
1 polymer ?
#
loop_
_entity_poly.entity_id
_entity_poly.type
_entity_poly.pdbx_seq_one_letter_code
_entity_poly.pdbx_strand_id
1 'polypeptide(L)'
;MIKRFMKKIMLHPLHPLQLVFGLLVWSGWFVFVYGSTGVICEVAPPPAEADMRTWVNAAVLGMGTLVGGFLLFNSWRCWKAAPDYQSGEPDKRFLGRVAGGVYLVGAIASFGLALPALFLPPCI
;
A
#
# COMPACT_ATOMS: atom_id res chain seq x y z
N MET A 1 -17.38 -10.12 -20.14
CA MET A 1 -16.60 -11.19 -19.47
C MET A 1 -15.58 -10.63 -18.46
N ILE A 2 -14.82 -9.59 -18.81
CA ILE A 2 -13.79 -8.93 -17.96
C ILE A 2 -14.34 -8.38 -16.62
N LYS A 3 -15.53 -7.76 -16.62
CA LYS A 3 -16.16 -7.24 -15.37
C LYS A 3 -16.40 -8.32 -14.31
N ARG A 4 -16.64 -9.57 -14.70
CA ARG A 4 -16.87 -10.70 -13.78
C ARG A 4 -15.56 -11.24 -13.21
N PHE A 5 -14.47 -11.11 -13.96
CA PHE A 5 -13.11 -11.44 -13.54
C PHE A 5 -12.56 -10.39 -12.56
N MET A 6 -12.77 -9.10 -12.85
CA MET A 6 -12.43 -8.00 -11.94
C MET A 6 -13.24 -8.02 -10.63
N LYS A 7 -14.52 -8.41 -10.68
CA LYS A 7 -15.34 -8.62 -9.48
C LYS A 7 -14.92 -9.86 -8.67
N LYS A 8 -14.24 -10.83 -9.30
CA LYS A 8 -13.57 -11.97 -8.64
C LYS A 8 -12.18 -11.59 -8.08
N ILE A 9 -11.50 -10.61 -8.69
CA ILE A 9 -10.25 -10.00 -8.21
C ILE A 9 -10.49 -9.10 -7.00
N MET A 10 -11.73 -8.63 -6.76
CA MET A 10 -12.20 -8.38 -5.39
C MET A 10 -12.31 -9.72 -4.66
N LEU A 11 -11.14 -10.29 -4.41
CA LEU A 11 -10.87 -11.53 -3.71
C LEU A 11 -11.63 -11.45 -2.40
N HIS A 12 -12.50 -12.43 -2.18
CA HIS A 12 -13.13 -12.63 -0.87
C HIS A 12 -12.06 -12.39 0.23
N PRO A 13 -12.36 -11.65 1.32
CA PRO A 13 -11.34 -11.28 2.31
C PRO A 13 -10.59 -12.48 2.92
N LEU A 14 -11.15 -13.68 2.77
CA LEU A 14 -10.58 -14.95 3.22
C LEU A 14 -9.97 -15.79 2.08
N HIS A 15 -9.72 -15.21 0.90
CA HIS A 15 -9.07 -15.92 -0.19
C HIS A 15 -7.56 -16.04 0.07
N PRO A 16 -6.91 -17.20 -0.13
CA PRO A 16 -5.49 -17.40 0.18
C PRO A 16 -4.53 -16.38 -0.46
N LEU A 17 -4.85 -15.88 -1.67
CA LEU A 17 -4.09 -14.81 -2.33
C LEU A 17 -3.95 -13.52 -1.50
N GLN A 18 -4.85 -13.27 -0.54
CA GLN A 18 -4.76 -12.10 0.36
C GLN A 18 -3.49 -12.12 1.22
N LEU A 19 -2.89 -13.30 1.46
CA LEU A 19 -1.63 -13.45 2.20
C LEU A 19 -0.44 -12.79 1.50
N VAL A 20 -0.44 -12.74 0.17
CA VAL A 20 0.68 -12.23 -0.63
C VAL A 20 0.34 -10.93 -1.35
N PHE A 21 -0.94 -10.67 -1.62
CA PHE A 21 -1.35 -9.52 -2.41
C PHE A 21 -1.00 -8.18 -1.74
N GLY A 22 -1.14 -8.07 -0.42
CA GLY A 22 -0.72 -6.88 0.32
C GLY A 22 0.77 -6.58 0.16
N LEU A 23 1.60 -7.62 0.17
CA LEU A 23 3.04 -7.50 -0.05
C LEU A 23 3.35 -7.09 -1.50
N LEU A 24 2.68 -7.68 -2.49
CA LEU A 24 2.87 -7.32 -3.90
C LEU A 24 2.52 -5.86 -4.19
N VAL A 25 1.41 -5.38 -3.64
CA VAL A 25 0.98 -3.97 -3.78
C VAL A 25 2.00 -3.05 -3.13
N TRP A 26 2.44 -3.37 -1.92
CA TRP A 26 3.45 -2.59 -1.22
C TRP A 26 4.80 -2.58 -1.95
N SER A 27 5.27 -3.73 -2.44
CA SER A 27 6.52 -3.82 -3.21
C SER A 27 6.44 -3.03 -4.51
N GLY A 28 5.31 -3.08 -5.22
CA GLY A 28 5.09 -2.26 -6.41
C GLY A 28 5.15 -0.76 -6.09
N TRP A 29 4.55 -0.34 -4.98
CA TRP A 29 4.62 1.03 -4.50
C TRP A 29 6.05 1.45 -4.14
N PHE A 30 6.79 0.62 -3.41
CA PHE A 30 8.19 0.86 -3.06
C PHE A 30 9.06 1.07 -4.30
N VAL A 31 8.98 0.16 -5.28
CA VAL A 31 9.74 0.27 -6.53
C VAL A 31 9.35 1.53 -7.30
N PHE A 32 8.05 1.86 -7.34
CA PHE A 32 7.57 3.05 -8.02
C PHE A 32 8.13 4.33 -7.40
N VAL A 33 8.08 4.48 -6.06
CA VAL A 33 8.60 5.68 -5.38
C VAL A 33 10.09 5.84 -5.61
N TYR A 34 10.89 4.84 -5.25
CA TYR A 34 12.35 4.97 -5.34
C TYR A 34 12.84 5.05 -6.79
N GLY A 35 12.25 4.27 -7.69
CA GLY A 35 12.61 4.27 -9.10
C GLY A 35 12.25 5.59 -9.79
N SER A 36 11.02 6.08 -9.62
CA SER A 36 10.58 7.32 -10.26
C SER A 36 11.30 8.55 -9.71
N THR A 37 11.48 8.65 -8.40
CA THR A 37 12.21 9.78 -7.80
C THR A 37 13.65 9.84 -8.30
N GLY A 38 14.36 8.70 -8.37
CA GLY A 38 15.73 8.66 -8.91
C GLY A 38 15.81 9.14 -10.36
N VAL A 39 14.90 8.69 -11.22
CA VAL A 39 14.85 9.13 -12.63
C VAL A 39 14.49 10.61 -12.75
N ILE A 40 13.52 11.09 -11.97
CA ILE A 40 13.10 12.50 -11.99
C ILE A 40 14.25 13.41 -11.55
N CYS A 41 14.97 13.04 -10.49
CA CYS A 41 16.07 13.84 -9.98
C CYS A 41 17.24 13.95 -10.97
N GLU A 42 17.48 12.93 -11.79
CA GLU A 42 18.52 12.96 -12.82
C GLU A 42 18.07 13.70 -14.10
N VAL A 43 16.84 13.45 -14.56
CA VAL A 43 16.38 13.91 -15.88
C VAL A 43 15.74 15.29 -15.83
N ALA A 44 15.01 15.60 -14.77
CA ALA A 44 14.23 16.83 -14.63
C ALA A 44 14.16 17.27 -13.15
N PRO A 45 15.29 17.64 -12.54
CA PRO A 45 15.32 18.03 -11.14
C PRO A 45 14.40 19.25 -10.90
N PRO A 46 13.56 19.22 -9.86
CA PRO A 46 12.76 20.38 -9.49
C PRO A 46 13.67 21.54 -9.05
N PRO A 47 13.22 22.80 -9.17
CA PRO A 47 14.00 23.97 -8.77
C PRO A 47 14.41 23.87 -7.30
N ALA A 48 15.68 24.12 -6.98
CA ALA A 48 16.20 24.03 -5.61
C ALA A 48 15.46 24.99 -4.65
N GLU A 49 14.96 26.11 -5.17
CA GLU A 49 14.21 27.10 -4.40
C GLU A 49 12.83 26.63 -3.94
N ALA A 50 12.28 25.58 -4.55
CA ALA A 50 11.01 24.99 -4.13
C ALA A 50 11.15 24.14 -2.86
N ASP A 51 12.38 23.77 -2.46
CA ASP A 51 12.70 23.00 -1.26
C ASP A 51 11.78 21.77 -1.11
N MET A 52 11.00 21.68 -0.02
CA MET A 52 10.03 20.60 0.21
C MET A 52 8.72 20.71 -0.60
N ARG A 53 8.41 21.89 -1.16
CA ARG A 53 7.13 22.21 -1.83
C ARG A 53 7.17 21.91 -3.32
N THR A 54 7.53 20.68 -3.67
CA THR A 54 7.61 20.24 -5.07
C THR A 54 6.38 19.42 -5.47
N TRP A 55 6.08 19.41 -6.77
CA TRP A 55 5.06 18.52 -7.34
C TRP A 55 5.41 17.04 -7.12
N VAL A 56 6.70 16.71 -7.02
CA VAL A 56 7.20 15.35 -6.71
C VAL A 56 6.79 14.95 -5.30
N ASN A 57 7.10 15.78 -4.30
CA ASN A 57 6.68 15.51 -2.90
C ASN A 57 5.16 15.44 -2.79
N ALA A 58 4.43 16.33 -3.45
CA ALA A 58 2.96 16.27 -3.48
C ALA A 58 2.44 14.95 -4.10
N ALA A 59 3.07 14.47 -5.17
CA ALA A 59 2.71 13.20 -5.80
C ALA A 59 3.03 11.99 -4.90
N VAL A 60 4.19 11.97 -4.25
CA VAL A 60 4.58 10.93 -3.30
C VAL A 60 3.63 10.90 -2.11
N LEU A 61 3.28 12.05 -1.55
CA LEU A 61 2.31 12.15 -0.44
C LEU A 61 0.92 11.70 -0.88
N GLY A 62 0.43 12.18 -2.02
CA GLY A 62 -0.88 11.82 -2.53
C GLY A 62 -0.98 10.32 -2.80
N MET A 63 -0.03 9.76 -3.53
CA MET A 63 -0.04 8.35 -3.87
C MET A 63 0.26 7.45 -2.66
N GLY A 64 1.17 7.85 -1.77
CA GLY A 64 1.42 7.15 -0.50
C GLY A 64 0.19 7.12 0.40
N THR A 65 -0.58 8.21 0.42
CA THR A 65 -1.87 8.27 1.12
C THR A 65 -2.88 7.30 0.49
N LEU A 66 -2.97 7.27 -0.83
CA LEU A 66 -3.89 6.38 -1.56
C LEU A 66 -3.54 4.91 -1.37
N VAL A 67 -2.26 4.54 -1.54
CA VAL A 67 -1.78 3.17 -1.37
C VAL A 67 -1.89 2.74 0.08
N GLY A 68 -1.42 3.56 1.03
CA GLY A 68 -1.52 3.27 2.45
C GLY A 68 -2.97 3.13 2.92
N GLY A 69 -3.86 4.03 2.46
CA GLY A 69 -5.29 3.94 2.72
C GLY A 69 -5.95 2.70 2.12
N PHE A 70 -5.57 2.33 0.89
CA PHE A 70 -6.03 1.10 0.26
C PHE A 70 -5.61 -0.15 1.05
N LEU A 71 -4.34 -0.22 1.47
CA LEU A 71 -3.83 -1.33 2.28
C LEU A 71 -4.54 -1.38 3.64
N LEU A 72 -4.71 -0.23 4.31
CA LEU A 72 -5.40 -0.15 5.60
C LEU A 72 -6.87 -0.58 5.49
N PHE A 73 -7.56 -0.19 4.43
CA PHE A 73 -8.92 -0.62 4.16
C PHE A 73 -9.01 -2.15 3.97
N ASN A 74 -8.08 -2.75 3.23
CA ASN A 74 -8.04 -4.20 3.05
C ASN A 74 -7.67 -4.94 4.34
N SER A 75 -6.78 -4.37 5.16
CA SER A 75 -6.48 -4.88 6.51
C SER A 75 -7.74 -4.99 7.35
N TRP A 76 -8.51 -3.89 7.43
CA TRP A 76 -9.78 -3.85 8.13
C TRP A 76 -10.79 -4.87 7.59
N ARG A 77 -10.90 -5.01 6.26
CA ARG A 77 -11.78 -6.00 5.65
C ARG A 77 -11.41 -7.45 6.00
N CYS A 78 -10.13 -7.78 6.00
CA CYS A 78 -9.66 -9.13 6.34
C CYS A 78 -9.91 -9.45 7.82
N TRP A 79 -9.64 -8.50 8.72
CA TRP A 79 -9.91 -8.67 10.15
C TRP A 79 -11.39 -8.73 10.49
N LYS A 80 -12.23 -7.90 9.85
CA LYS A 80 -13.68 -7.95 10.05
C LYS A 80 -14.31 -9.24 9.54
N ALA A 81 -13.74 -9.83 8.48
CA ALA A 81 -14.21 -11.11 7.93
C ALA A 81 -13.64 -12.33 8.65
N ALA A 82 -12.59 -12.16 9.48
CA ALA A 82 -11.98 -13.26 10.20
C ALA A 82 -12.96 -13.77 11.29
N PRO A 83 -13.36 -15.05 11.24
CA PRO A 83 -14.29 -15.59 12.22
C PRO A 83 -13.65 -15.69 13.62
N ASP A 84 -14.51 -15.67 14.65
CA ASP A 84 -14.08 -15.79 16.03
C ASP A 84 -13.55 -17.20 16.35
N TYR A 85 -12.80 -17.32 17.43
CA TYR A 85 -12.19 -18.60 17.82
C TYR A 85 -13.20 -19.73 17.98
N GLN A 86 -14.41 -19.41 18.48
CA GLN A 86 -15.45 -20.41 18.76
C GLN A 86 -16.25 -20.85 17.52
N SER A 87 -15.99 -20.26 16.35
CA SER A 87 -16.71 -20.58 15.10
C SER A 87 -16.38 -21.97 14.53
N GLY A 88 -15.30 -22.61 14.98
CA GLY A 88 -14.85 -23.89 14.41
C GLY A 88 -14.21 -23.78 13.03
N GLU A 89 -13.86 -22.57 12.56
CA GLU A 89 -13.24 -22.34 11.24
C GLU A 89 -11.78 -21.81 11.35
N PRO A 90 -10.83 -22.62 11.87
CA PRO A 90 -9.47 -22.16 12.17
C PRO A 90 -8.71 -21.64 10.94
N ASP A 91 -8.86 -22.29 9.79
CA ASP A 91 -8.17 -21.90 8.55
C ASP A 91 -8.58 -20.50 8.09
N LYS A 92 -9.89 -20.22 8.11
CA LYS A 92 -10.45 -18.92 7.74
C LYS A 92 -10.01 -17.83 8.72
N ARG A 93 -9.96 -18.14 10.02
CA ARG A 93 -9.44 -17.22 11.03
C ARG A 93 -7.97 -16.92 10.79
N PHE A 94 -7.15 -17.92 10.51
CA PHE A 94 -5.73 -17.75 10.19
C PHE A 94 -5.57 -16.85 8.96
N LEU A 95 -6.25 -17.16 7.86
CA LEU A 95 -6.20 -16.37 6.63
C LEU A 95 -6.57 -14.91 6.87
N GLY A 96 -7.70 -14.63 7.52
CA GLY A 96 -8.15 -13.26 7.78
C GLY A 96 -7.22 -12.48 8.72
N ARG A 97 -6.69 -13.13 9.76
CA ARG A 97 -5.80 -12.49 10.75
C ARG A 97 -4.41 -12.20 10.18
N VAL A 98 -3.80 -13.18 9.50
CA VAL A 98 -2.47 -13.03 8.91
C VAL A 98 -2.50 -12.09 7.73
N ALA A 99 -3.44 -12.25 6.79
CA ALA A 99 -3.58 -11.32 5.68
C ALA A 99 -3.84 -9.89 6.18
N GLY A 100 -4.74 -9.72 7.17
CA GLY A 100 -4.99 -8.43 7.80
C GLY A 100 -3.72 -7.78 8.39
N GLY A 101 -2.86 -8.58 9.03
CA GLY A 101 -1.55 -8.13 9.52
C GLY A 101 -0.59 -7.72 8.41
N VAL A 102 -0.47 -8.50 7.33
CA VAL A 102 0.36 -8.17 6.16
C VAL A 102 -0.06 -6.83 5.55
N TYR A 103 -1.36 -6.63 5.36
CA TYR A 103 -1.89 -5.35 4.87
C TYR A 103 -1.62 -4.18 5.82
N LEU A 104 -1.73 -4.39 7.13
CA LEU A 104 -1.47 -3.32 8.10
C LEU A 104 -0.01 -2.90 8.08
N VAL A 105 0.91 -3.85 8.08
CA VAL A 105 2.36 -3.57 8.01
C VAL A 105 2.67 -2.85 6.69
N GLY A 106 2.10 -3.30 5.57
CA GLY A 106 2.24 -2.62 4.28
C GLY A 106 1.68 -1.19 4.31
N ALA A 107 0.57 -0.93 4.99
CA ALA A 107 0.00 0.41 5.12
C ALA A 107 0.94 1.33 5.92
N ILE A 108 1.41 0.87 7.08
CA ILE A 108 2.35 1.61 7.93
C ILE A 108 3.63 1.93 7.15
N ALA A 109 4.19 0.93 6.46
CA ALA A 109 5.38 1.12 5.65
C ALA A 109 5.13 2.10 4.48
N SER A 110 3.95 2.08 3.84
CA SER A 110 3.61 3.02 2.76
C SER A 110 3.56 4.46 3.26
N PHE A 111 2.96 4.70 4.43
CA PHE A 111 2.97 6.02 5.06
C PHE A 111 4.39 6.42 5.48
N GLY A 112 5.18 5.48 6.02
CA GLY A 112 6.58 5.69 6.36
C GLY A 112 7.44 6.10 5.17
N LEU A 113 7.19 5.55 3.98
CA LEU A 113 7.87 5.95 2.74
C LEU A 113 7.47 7.34 2.25
N ALA A 114 6.23 7.75 2.49
CA ALA A 114 5.74 9.06 2.09
C ALA A 114 6.09 10.16 3.10
N LEU A 115 6.35 9.81 4.35
CA LEU A 115 6.60 10.74 5.45
C LEU A 115 7.78 11.70 5.20
N PRO A 116 8.94 11.27 4.66
CA PRO A 116 10.07 12.17 4.38
C PRO A 116 9.71 13.32 3.42
N ALA A 117 8.72 13.14 2.53
CA ALA A 117 8.30 14.18 1.60
C ALA A 117 7.65 15.41 2.30
N LEU A 118 7.34 15.32 3.59
CA LEU A 118 6.91 16.47 4.41
C LEU A 118 8.09 17.28 4.99
N PHE A 119 9.28 16.71 5.02
CA PHE A 119 10.42 17.28 5.76
C PHE A 119 11.66 17.52 4.89
N LEU A 120 11.81 16.77 3.79
CA LEU A 120 12.99 16.81 2.93
C LEU A 120 12.63 17.20 1.49
N PRO A 121 13.54 17.88 0.76
CA PRO A 121 13.44 18.01 -0.68
C PRO A 121 13.54 16.61 -1.35
N PRO A 122 12.91 16.43 -2.52
CA PRO A 122 12.83 15.11 -3.19
C PRO A 122 14.17 14.61 -3.74
N CYS A 123 15.08 15.54 -4.05
CA CYS A 123 16.39 15.27 -4.63
C CYS A 123 17.44 15.79 -3.65
N ILE A 124 18.07 14.87 -2.92
CA ILE A 124 19.20 15.11 -2.04
C ILE A 124 20.50 14.68 -2.70
#